data_AF-A0A9P9IF24-F1
#
_entry.id   AF-A0A9P9IF24-F1
#
_cell.length_a   1.000
_cell.length_b   1.000
_cell.length_c   1.000
_cell.angle_alpha   90.00
_cell.angle_beta   90.00
_cell.angle_gamma   90.00
#
_symmetry.space_group_name_H-M   'P 1'
#
loop_
_entity.id
_entity.type
_entity.pdbx_description
1 polymer ?
#
loop_
_entity_poly.entity_id
_entity_poly.type
_entity_poly.pdbx_seq_one_letter_code
_entity_poly.pdbx_strand_id
1 'polypeptide(L)'
;MTTKNVRLDSLPPNRDVASRDCRLCTKRRIRCDRTLPECRKCTSRKLSCPGFDPVPLRWDQGVASRGKLSGRAIPVVPPARRMDEAGPLSKSDMDEPDASAETERREHGVRAVENCAKSPPDFSTLIPCLTEELGLVGHYLSTASVDNLLSYFCNQVTPMLLWLDGPHNTWRNSIPGLARDSECLRLSIMGLAAAHLSVTCAGSNNKAVLLHYNRNLRDASLRDLNHKMSLELTRGDPMDEQNNGDSNVAEILATMLMLCFAEMLTPESTDWKLHLRACRAFMERHSIKTWREEPQGSVVRFLFKEALDLETYANISTFTRTPNLALKPSRNSTFDRHFWIFTDLLHEITMEERRLYNLEQEGRQLPDMDIGIWKAKLELAHSMASACIGSVLDPDYRNRRSFNEVIRAHYYAGLVYCHQALVRSADSAESMAAMVDQLFHEILAATSAVPTCTIFCHDLFFPLFLAGTECRANPHRQRIVQGLFETTVSKTGLWCNNGGLAFLRKFWASEDFSGNWIHFAREKESHISPFLIF
;
A
#
# COMPACT_ATOMS: atom_id res chain seq x y z
N MET A 1 -28.39 -28.57 -46.28
CA MET A 1 -28.15 -27.18 -46.72
C MET A 1 -26.68 -27.03 -47.12
N THR A 2 -26.41 -26.96 -48.41
CA THR A 2 -25.07 -26.89 -49.01
C THR A 2 -24.33 -25.60 -48.63
N THR A 3 -23.14 -25.71 -48.05
CA THR A 3 -22.24 -24.60 -47.73
C THR A 3 -21.77 -23.93 -49.03
N LYS A 4 -22.43 -22.83 -49.43
CA LYS A 4 -22.02 -22.05 -50.61
C LYS A 4 -20.65 -21.45 -50.36
N ASN A 5 -19.67 -21.79 -51.21
CA ASN A 5 -18.37 -21.13 -51.21
C ASN A 5 -18.55 -19.66 -51.65
N VAL A 6 -18.29 -18.71 -50.75
CA VAL A 6 -18.34 -17.28 -51.05
C VAL A 6 -17.21 -16.91 -52.01
N ARG A 7 -17.56 -16.56 -53.25
CA ARG A 7 -16.64 -15.99 -54.24
C ARG A 7 -16.50 -14.49 -53.98
N LEU A 8 -15.27 -13.97 -54.03
CA LEU A 8 -14.98 -12.56 -53.73
C LEU A 8 -15.60 -11.62 -54.77
N ASP A 9 -15.62 -12.05 -56.03
CA ASP A 9 -16.11 -11.25 -57.17
C ASP A 9 -17.64 -11.13 -57.20
N SER A 10 -18.36 -11.95 -56.43
CA SER A 10 -19.82 -11.90 -56.30
C SER A 10 -20.32 -11.02 -55.16
N LEU A 11 -19.43 -10.29 -54.47
CA LEU A 11 -19.79 -9.48 -53.32
C LEU A 11 -20.15 -8.04 -53.74
N PRO A 12 -21.11 -7.38 -53.05
CA PRO A 12 -21.48 -6.00 -53.37
C PRO A 12 -20.28 -5.06 -53.26
N PRO A 13 -20.09 -4.12 -54.21
CA PRO A 13 -18.96 -3.19 -54.19
C PRO A 13 -19.06 -2.17 -53.05
N ASN A 14 -20.27 -1.77 -52.63
CA ASN A 14 -20.51 -0.76 -51.59
C ASN A 14 -20.55 -1.34 -50.16
N ARG A 15 -19.73 -2.35 -49.85
CA ARG A 15 -19.69 -2.94 -48.51
C ARG A 15 -18.55 -2.34 -47.68
N ASP A 16 -18.78 -2.18 -46.39
CA ASP A 16 -17.71 -1.78 -45.47
C ASP A 16 -16.69 -2.90 -45.32
N VAL A 17 -15.42 -2.57 -45.59
CA VAL A 17 -14.31 -3.53 -45.58
C VAL A 17 -13.24 -3.14 -44.57
N ALA A 18 -12.77 -4.12 -43.80
CA ALA A 18 -11.63 -3.96 -42.92
C ALA A 18 -10.31 -3.81 -43.71
N SER A 19 -9.30 -3.19 -43.09
CA SER A 19 -7.96 -3.02 -43.68
C SER A 19 -7.14 -4.31 -43.71
N ARG A 20 -7.49 -5.31 -42.89
CA ARG A 20 -6.78 -6.60 -42.76
C ARG A 20 -7.74 -7.79 -42.82
N ASP A 21 -7.19 -8.97 -43.08
CA ASP A 21 -7.93 -10.24 -43.05
C ASP A 21 -8.25 -10.64 -41.59
N CYS A 22 -9.42 -11.23 -41.34
CA CYS A 22 -9.75 -11.73 -40.00
C CYS A 22 -8.81 -12.89 -39.63
N ARG A 23 -8.51 -13.03 -38.33
CA ARG A 23 -7.53 -14.01 -37.84
C ARG A 23 -7.89 -15.45 -38.15
N LEU A 24 -9.19 -15.77 -38.22
CA LEU A 24 -9.65 -17.11 -38.56
C LEU A 24 -9.38 -17.45 -40.04
N CYS A 25 -9.60 -16.51 -40.97
CA CYS A 25 -9.25 -16.69 -42.38
C CYS A 25 -7.73 -16.81 -42.56
N THR A 26 -6.96 -15.98 -41.87
CA THR A 26 -5.49 -16.03 -41.88
C THR A 26 -4.97 -17.37 -41.35
N LYS A 27 -5.47 -17.85 -40.21
CA LYS A 27 -5.13 -19.16 -39.63
C LYS A 27 -5.49 -20.31 -40.57
N ARG A 28 -6.63 -20.21 -41.26
CA ARG A 28 -7.10 -21.18 -42.26
C ARG A 28 -6.43 -21.02 -43.63
N ARG A 29 -5.51 -20.06 -43.79
CA ARG A 29 -4.78 -19.76 -45.03
C ARG A 29 -5.69 -19.54 -46.24
N ILE A 30 -6.82 -18.85 -46.04
CA ILE A 30 -7.76 -18.49 -47.09
C ILE A 30 -7.92 -16.96 -47.17
N ARG A 31 -8.13 -16.43 -48.39
CA ARG A 31 -8.32 -14.99 -48.60
C ARG A 31 -9.62 -14.50 -47.96
N CYS A 32 -9.54 -13.57 -47.02
CA CYS A 32 -10.72 -13.01 -46.35
C CYS A 32 -11.49 -12.06 -47.27
N ASP A 33 -12.83 -12.00 -47.12
CA ASP A 33 -13.66 -11.02 -47.83
C ASP A 33 -13.74 -9.65 -47.14
N ARG A 34 -13.24 -9.58 -45.90
CA ARG A 34 -13.10 -8.37 -45.05
C ARG A 34 -14.38 -7.61 -44.74
N THR A 35 -15.55 -8.17 -45.06
CA THR A 35 -16.84 -7.55 -44.76
C THR A 35 -16.98 -7.33 -43.26
N LEU A 36 -17.36 -6.11 -42.84
CA LEU A 36 -17.62 -5.76 -41.44
C LEU A 36 -19.08 -6.06 -41.05
N PRO A 37 -19.36 -6.39 -39.77
CA PRO A 37 -18.41 -6.64 -38.66
C PRO A 37 -17.75 -8.02 -38.72
N GLU A 38 -18.35 -8.98 -39.43
CA GLU A 38 -17.86 -10.35 -39.57
C GLU A 38 -17.70 -10.78 -41.04
N CYS A 39 -16.62 -11.53 -41.31
CA CYS A 39 -16.33 -12.02 -42.64
C CYS A 39 -17.42 -12.98 -43.16
N ARG A 40 -17.91 -12.78 -44.38
CA ARG A 40 -18.94 -13.65 -44.98
C ARG A 40 -18.44 -15.08 -45.21
N LYS A 41 -17.14 -15.28 -45.39
CA LYS A 41 -16.54 -16.64 -45.46
C LYS A 41 -16.59 -17.40 -44.13
N CYS A 42 -16.65 -16.69 -43.01
CA CYS A 42 -16.72 -17.22 -41.67
C CYS A 42 -18.18 -17.60 -41.37
N THR A 43 -19.08 -16.63 -41.55
CA THR A 43 -20.51 -16.78 -41.27
C THR A 43 -21.21 -17.78 -42.20
N SER A 44 -20.89 -17.80 -43.50
CA SER A 44 -21.42 -18.79 -44.46
C SER A 44 -21.07 -20.24 -44.11
N ARG A 45 -20.03 -20.45 -43.30
CA ARG A 45 -19.60 -21.76 -42.80
C ARG A 45 -19.97 -21.99 -41.33
N LYS A 46 -20.80 -21.12 -40.74
CA LYS A 46 -21.19 -21.14 -39.32
C LYS A 46 -19.98 -21.13 -38.37
N LEU A 47 -18.91 -20.44 -38.75
CA LEU A 47 -17.74 -20.24 -37.91
C LEU A 47 -17.82 -18.86 -37.25
N SER A 48 -17.56 -18.79 -35.95
CA SER A 48 -17.47 -17.53 -35.21
C SER A 48 -16.29 -16.71 -35.73
N CYS A 49 -16.59 -15.56 -36.35
CA CYS A 49 -15.56 -14.66 -36.87
C CYS A 49 -15.02 -13.80 -35.72
N PRO A 50 -13.71 -13.80 -35.44
CA PRO A 50 -13.15 -13.03 -34.33
C PRO A 50 -13.02 -11.53 -34.64
N GLY A 51 -13.83 -10.99 -35.56
CA GLY A 51 -13.67 -9.62 -36.06
C GLY A 51 -12.33 -9.34 -36.76
N PHE A 52 -11.98 -8.05 -36.83
CA PHE A 52 -10.84 -7.53 -37.59
C PHE A 52 -9.89 -6.67 -36.73
N ASP A 53 -9.90 -6.90 -35.42
CA ASP A 53 -9.21 -6.05 -34.44
C ASP A 53 -7.75 -5.75 -34.80
N PRO A 54 -7.28 -4.52 -34.57
CA PRO A 54 -5.87 -4.19 -34.59
C PRO A 54 -5.07 -5.16 -33.71
N VAL A 55 -3.84 -5.44 -34.15
CA VAL A 55 -2.87 -6.42 -33.64
C VAL A 55 -3.06 -6.77 -32.15
N PRO A 56 -3.15 -8.07 -31.78
CA PRO A 56 -3.12 -8.42 -30.36
C PRO A 56 -1.71 -8.13 -29.84
N LEU A 57 -1.61 -7.19 -28.90
CA LEU A 57 -0.39 -6.99 -28.13
C LEU A 57 -0.07 -8.30 -27.41
N ARG A 58 1.07 -8.92 -27.72
CA ARG A 58 1.63 -10.03 -26.95
C ARG A 58 2.59 -9.44 -25.94
N TRP A 59 2.25 -9.57 -24.67
CA TRP A 59 3.11 -9.21 -23.56
C TRP A 59 3.99 -10.42 -23.25
N ASP A 60 5.22 -10.41 -23.78
CA ASP A 60 6.24 -11.41 -23.44
C ASP A 60 6.84 -11.11 -22.06
N GLN A 61 7.31 -12.14 -21.34
CA GLN A 61 8.06 -11.96 -20.10
C GLN A 61 9.48 -11.45 -20.41
N GLY A 62 9.60 -10.16 -20.68
CA GLY A 62 10.87 -9.46 -20.84
C GLY A 62 10.76 -8.16 -21.61
N VAL A 63 11.80 -7.34 -21.52
CA VAL A 63 11.95 -6.00 -22.14
C VAL A 63 11.88 -6.05 -23.67
N ALA A 64 12.20 -7.20 -24.28
CA ALA A 64 12.06 -7.41 -25.72
C ALA A 64 11.57 -8.84 -26.01
N SER A 65 10.74 -9.00 -27.04
CA SER A 65 10.29 -10.34 -27.50
C SER A 65 11.42 -11.13 -28.17
N ARG A 66 12.45 -10.44 -28.68
CA ARG A 66 13.60 -11.02 -29.40
C ARG A 66 14.86 -10.18 -29.21
N GLY A 67 16.04 -10.79 -29.44
CA GLY A 67 17.34 -10.10 -29.38
C GLY A 67 18.03 -10.20 -28.01
N LYS A 68 19.11 -9.43 -27.81
CA LYS A 68 19.98 -9.49 -26.61
C LYS A 68 19.25 -9.21 -25.28
N LEU A 69 18.07 -8.62 -25.34
CA LEU A 69 17.23 -8.26 -24.19
C LEU A 69 16.00 -9.18 -24.03
N SER A 70 15.91 -10.25 -24.82
CA SER A 70 14.84 -11.25 -24.66
C SER A 70 14.97 -12.00 -23.34
N GLY A 71 13.86 -12.12 -22.61
CA GLY A 71 13.82 -12.75 -21.27
C GLY A 71 14.42 -11.93 -20.13
N ARG A 72 14.77 -10.65 -20.37
CA ARG A 72 15.34 -9.76 -19.34
C ARG A 72 14.26 -8.87 -18.74
N ALA A 73 14.25 -8.70 -17.42
CA ALA A 73 13.26 -7.88 -16.72
C ALA A 73 13.55 -6.36 -16.75
N ILE A 74 14.77 -5.93 -17.10
CA ILE A 74 15.21 -4.52 -17.02
C ILE A 74 16.06 -4.16 -18.25
N PRO A 75 15.90 -2.98 -18.88
CA PRO A 75 16.57 -2.59 -20.14
C PRO A 75 18.03 -2.17 -19.95
N VAL A 76 18.84 -3.02 -19.30
CA VAL A 76 20.27 -2.78 -19.11
C VAL A 76 21.05 -3.83 -19.88
N VAL A 77 21.82 -3.38 -20.87
CA VAL A 77 22.81 -4.23 -21.55
C VAL A 77 24.00 -4.38 -20.60
N PRO A 78 24.30 -5.57 -20.07
CA PRO A 78 25.46 -5.74 -19.20
C PRO A 78 26.75 -5.38 -19.95
N PRO A 79 27.75 -4.76 -19.30
CA PRO A 79 29.04 -4.53 -19.93
C PRO A 79 29.66 -5.86 -20.34
N ALA A 80 30.28 -5.88 -21.53
CA ALA A 80 30.91 -7.07 -22.09
C ALA A 80 31.95 -7.61 -21.11
N ARG A 81 31.70 -8.80 -20.55
CA ARG A 81 32.72 -9.52 -19.79
C ARG A 81 33.82 -9.92 -20.77
N ARG A 82 35.03 -9.42 -20.54
CA ARG A 82 36.24 -9.99 -21.14
C ARG A 82 36.27 -11.47 -20.73
N MET A 83 36.34 -12.35 -21.72
CA MET A 83 36.71 -13.74 -21.52
C MET A 83 38.11 -13.71 -20.93
N ASP A 84 38.27 -14.19 -19.70
CA ASP A 84 39.50 -14.83 -19.26
C ASP A 84 39.17 -15.84 -18.15
N GLU A 85 39.70 -17.04 -18.39
CA GLU A 85 39.98 -18.16 -17.50
C GLU A 85 38.85 -19.06 -16.96
N ALA A 86 38.89 -20.28 -17.51
CA ALA A 86 38.17 -21.47 -17.10
C ALA A 86 38.87 -22.17 -15.92
N GLY A 87 38.08 -22.74 -15.00
CA GLY A 87 38.55 -23.68 -13.99
C GLY A 87 37.38 -24.33 -13.23
N PRO A 88 37.45 -25.61 -12.85
CA PRO A 88 36.34 -26.53 -13.04
C PRO A 88 35.53 -26.91 -11.80
N LEU A 89 34.33 -27.40 -12.08
CA LEU A 89 33.34 -28.05 -11.22
C LEU A 89 33.94 -29.19 -10.37
N SER A 90 33.54 -29.25 -9.10
CA SER A 90 33.47 -30.52 -8.36
C SER A 90 32.08 -30.69 -7.75
N LYS A 91 31.47 -31.82 -8.08
CA LYS A 91 30.29 -32.41 -7.43
C LYS A 91 30.80 -33.21 -6.24
N SER A 92 30.06 -33.19 -5.13
CA SER A 92 30.07 -34.29 -4.18
C SER A 92 28.71 -34.38 -3.48
N ASP A 93 28.09 -35.55 -3.67
CA ASP A 93 26.93 -36.10 -2.98
C ASP A 93 27.21 -36.40 -1.49
N MET A 94 26.16 -36.91 -0.81
CA MET A 94 26.12 -37.60 0.49
C MET A 94 26.05 -36.67 1.72
N ASP A 95 25.25 -36.85 2.77
CA ASP A 95 24.22 -37.82 3.16
C ASP A 95 23.62 -37.27 4.48
N GLU A 96 22.34 -37.58 4.77
CA GLU A 96 21.74 -37.45 6.11
C GLU A 96 22.40 -38.43 7.10
N PRO A 97 22.27 -38.15 8.42
CA PRO A 97 21.55 -39.15 9.20
C PRO A 97 20.54 -38.56 10.19
N ASP A 98 19.42 -39.27 10.22
CA ASP A 98 18.37 -39.33 11.23
C ASP A 98 18.89 -39.85 12.59
N ALA A 99 18.39 -39.29 13.69
CA ALA A 99 18.46 -39.89 15.02
C ALA A 99 17.42 -39.25 15.96
N SER A 100 16.24 -39.86 15.98
CA SER A 100 15.26 -39.82 17.06
C SER A 100 15.85 -40.21 18.43
N ALA A 101 15.53 -39.45 19.48
CA ALA A 101 15.45 -39.99 20.84
C ALA A 101 14.47 -39.17 21.69
N GLU A 102 13.35 -39.82 22.00
CA GLU A 102 12.32 -39.39 22.95
C GLU A 102 12.89 -39.29 24.38
N THR A 103 12.40 -38.34 25.17
CA THR A 103 12.37 -38.47 26.63
C THR A 103 11.16 -37.73 27.19
N GLU A 104 10.17 -38.51 27.61
CA GLU A 104 9.06 -38.09 28.45
C GLU A 104 9.55 -37.54 29.80
N ARG A 105 8.95 -36.44 30.28
CA ARG A 105 8.68 -36.27 31.72
C ARG A 105 7.67 -35.15 32.03
N ARG A 106 6.49 -35.62 32.46
CA ARG A 106 5.65 -35.17 33.60
C ARG A 106 5.10 -33.75 33.62
N GLU A 107 3.81 -33.69 33.27
CA GLU A 107 2.82 -32.68 33.65
C GLU A 107 2.76 -32.48 35.18
N HIS A 108 2.71 -31.22 35.61
CA HIS A 108 2.10 -30.82 36.89
C HIS A 108 1.11 -29.70 36.59
N GLY A 109 -0.17 -29.99 36.86
CA GLY A 109 -1.29 -29.11 36.59
C GLY A 109 -1.32 -27.88 37.50
N VAL A 110 -1.55 -26.73 36.88
CA VAL A 110 -2.10 -25.54 37.53
C VAL A 110 -3.34 -25.13 36.73
N ARG A 111 -4.48 -25.12 37.42
CA ARG A 111 -5.80 -24.81 36.86
C ARG A 111 -5.80 -23.42 36.22
N ALA A 112 -6.04 -23.38 34.90
CA ALA A 112 -6.35 -22.17 34.17
C ALA A 112 -7.75 -21.68 34.55
N VAL A 113 -7.84 -20.39 34.88
CA VAL A 113 -9.11 -19.68 34.98
C VAL A 113 -9.39 -19.10 33.60
N GLU A 114 -10.44 -19.58 32.96
CA GLU A 114 -10.96 -19.07 31.69
C GLU A 114 -11.49 -17.63 31.89
N ASN A 115 -10.99 -16.68 31.09
CA ASN A 115 -11.86 -15.88 30.23
C ASN A 115 -11.13 -14.89 29.31
N CYS A 116 -11.54 -14.96 28.04
CA CYS A 116 -11.65 -13.90 27.02
C CYS A 116 -10.39 -13.12 26.60
N ALA A 117 -9.43 -13.83 26.03
CA ALA A 117 -8.72 -13.34 24.85
C ALA A 117 -8.88 -14.43 23.79
N LYS A 118 -9.58 -14.15 22.68
CA LYS A 118 -9.63 -15.10 21.56
C LYS A 118 -8.20 -15.26 21.07
N SER A 119 -7.61 -16.44 21.28
CA SER A 119 -6.42 -16.84 20.54
C SER A 119 -6.70 -16.68 19.03
N PRO A 120 -5.69 -16.32 18.22
CA PRO A 120 -5.85 -16.42 16.77
C PRO A 120 -6.34 -17.85 16.45
N PRO A 121 -7.34 -18.03 15.58
CA PRO A 121 -7.80 -19.37 15.23
C PRO A 121 -6.61 -20.20 14.73
N ASP A 122 -6.62 -21.51 14.97
CA ASP A 122 -5.57 -22.40 14.49
C ASP A 122 -5.60 -22.46 12.95
N PHE A 123 -4.84 -21.57 12.31
CA PHE A 123 -4.81 -21.36 10.86
C PHE A 123 -4.21 -22.56 10.09
N SER A 124 -3.67 -23.57 10.79
CA SER A 124 -3.22 -24.83 10.19
C SER A 124 -4.36 -25.59 9.50
N THR A 125 -5.61 -25.32 9.89
CA THR A 125 -6.82 -25.92 9.28
C THR A 125 -7.41 -25.14 8.10
N LEU A 126 -6.91 -23.92 7.81
CA LEU A 126 -7.45 -23.05 6.76
C LEU A 126 -6.84 -23.29 5.37
N ILE A 127 -5.82 -24.14 5.27
CA ILE A 127 -5.17 -24.49 4.01
C ILE A 127 -5.08 -26.02 3.96
N PRO A 128 -6.01 -26.72 3.27
CA PRO A 128 -5.81 -28.12 2.93
C PRO A 128 -4.50 -28.23 2.15
N CYS A 129 -3.67 -29.22 2.48
CA CYS A 129 -2.36 -29.49 1.87
C CYS A 129 -2.38 -29.24 0.34
N LEU A 130 -1.86 -28.09 -0.10
CA LEU A 130 -1.91 -27.62 -1.50
C LEU A 130 -0.78 -28.22 -2.36
N THR A 131 -0.34 -29.44 -2.05
CA THR A 131 0.81 -30.05 -2.73
C THR A 131 0.46 -30.93 -3.92
N GLU A 132 -0.80 -31.35 -4.13
CA GLU A 132 -1.15 -32.19 -5.29
C GLU A 132 -2.48 -31.76 -5.96
N GLU A 133 -2.37 -31.53 -7.28
CA GLU A 133 -3.45 -31.38 -8.28
C GLU A 133 -4.22 -30.04 -8.40
N LEU A 134 -3.58 -29.10 -9.11
CA LEU A 134 -4.08 -27.79 -9.55
C LEU A 134 -5.29 -27.80 -10.53
N GLY A 135 -5.96 -28.94 -10.75
CA GLY A 135 -6.95 -29.09 -11.84
C GLY A 135 -8.42 -29.20 -11.42
N LEU A 136 -8.72 -30.01 -10.40
CA LEU A 136 -10.10 -30.41 -10.07
C LEU A 136 -10.59 -29.91 -8.71
N VAL A 137 -9.67 -29.59 -7.80
CA VAL A 137 -9.99 -29.04 -6.46
C VAL A 137 -10.19 -27.52 -6.47
N GLY A 138 -9.85 -26.87 -7.60
CA GLY A 138 -9.84 -25.42 -7.76
C GLY A 138 -11.20 -24.72 -7.64
N HIS A 139 -12.34 -25.40 -7.83
CA HIS A 139 -13.65 -24.74 -7.77
C HIS A 139 -14.27 -24.71 -6.36
N TYR A 140 -14.14 -25.78 -5.57
CA TYR A 140 -14.67 -25.83 -4.20
C TYR A 140 -13.71 -25.22 -3.17
N LEU A 141 -12.40 -25.30 -3.40
CA LEU A 141 -11.42 -24.54 -2.61
C LEU A 141 -11.43 -23.06 -2.97
N SER A 142 -11.80 -22.66 -4.19
CA SER A 142 -11.83 -21.23 -4.57
C SER A 142 -12.89 -20.45 -3.80
N THR A 143 -14.11 -20.95 -3.59
CA THR A 143 -15.14 -20.20 -2.84
C THR A 143 -14.84 -20.17 -1.35
N ALA A 144 -14.45 -21.29 -0.75
CA ALA A 144 -14.03 -21.33 0.64
C ALA A 144 -12.78 -20.45 0.90
N SER A 145 -11.80 -20.43 -0.02
CA SER A 145 -10.63 -19.56 0.07
C SER A 145 -10.98 -18.08 -0.11
N VAL A 146 -11.95 -17.74 -0.99
CA VAL A 146 -12.45 -16.37 -1.17
C VAL A 146 -13.14 -15.87 0.10
N ASP A 147 -14.09 -16.64 0.64
CA ASP A 147 -14.83 -16.26 1.84
C ASP A 147 -13.90 -16.15 3.06
N ASN A 148 -12.91 -17.05 3.16
CA ASN A 148 -11.90 -17.01 4.21
C ASN A 148 -10.99 -15.77 4.09
N LEU A 149 -10.55 -15.39 2.89
CA LEU A 149 -9.70 -14.21 2.69
C LEU A 149 -10.45 -12.90 2.87
N LEU A 150 -11.71 -12.82 2.44
CA LEU A 150 -12.55 -11.64 2.68
C LEU A 150 -12.87 -11.48 4.17
N SER A 151 -13.19 -12.58 4.85
CA SER A 151 -13.36 -12.59 6.31
C SER A 151 -12.06 -12.20 7.02
N TYR A 152 -10.91 -12.70 6.56
CA TYR A 152 -9.61 -12.32 7.09
C TYR A 152 -9.31 -10.84 6.88
N PHE A 153 -9.57 -10.31 5.67
CA PHE A 153 -9.43 -8.88 5.38
C PHE A 153 -10.21 -8.05 6.39
N CYS A 154 -11.51 -8.32 6.54
CA CYS A 154 -12.36 -7.61 7.49
C CYS A 154 -11.83 -7.76 8.93
N ASN A 155 -11.47 -8.97 9.37
CA ASN A 155 -11.18 -9.18 10.79
C ASN A 155 -9.75 -8.82 11.22
N GLN A 156 -8.79 -8.86 10.31
CA GLN A 156 -7.36 -8.74 10.64
C GLN A 156 -6.66 -7.60 9.89
N VAL A 157 -7.08 -7.27 8.67
CA VAL A 157 -6.40 -6.23 7.86
C VAL A 157 -7.03 -4.85 8.09
N THR A 158 -8.36 -4.72 7.98
CA THR A 158 -9.03 -3.42 8.11
C THR A 158 -8.79 -2.69 9.43
N PRO A 159 -8.57 -3.36 10.60
CA PRO A 159 -8.24 -2.65 11.82
C PRO A 159 -6.92 -1.87 11.77
N MET A 160 -5.95 -2.30 10.96
CA MET A 160 -4.64 -1.65 10.86
C MET A 160 -4.58 -0.58 9.77
N LEU A 161 -5.61 -0.47 8.93
CA LEU A 161 -5.70 0.58 7.91
C LEU A 161 -6.22 1.91 8.50
N LEU A 162 -6.66 1.90 9.75
CA LEU A 162 -7.21 3.06 10.46
C LEU A 162 -6.49 3.23 11.80
N TRP A 163 -6.46 4.47 12.29
CA TRP A 163 -5.98 4.77 13.64
C TRP A 163 -6.80 4.09 14.74
N LEU A 164 -8.11 3.98 14.53
CA LEU A 164 -9.02 3.42 15.51
C LEU A 164 -10.12 2.63 14.81
N ASP A 165 -10.13 1.31 15.02
CA ASP A 165 -11.16 0.43 14.47
C ASP A 165 -12.45 0.55 15.29
N GLY A 166 -13.44 1.25 14.73
CA GLY A 166 -14.75 1.45 15.33
C GLY A 166 -15.88 0.75 14.56
N PRO A 167 -17.12 0.79 15.09
CA PRO A 167 -18.28 0.17 14.44
C PRO A 167 -18.62 0.76 13.06
N HIS A 168 -18.11 1.95 12.75
CA HIS A 168 -18.33 2.66 11.49
C HIS A 168 -17.17 2.52 10.48
N ASN A 169 -16.29 1.53 10.63
CA ASN A 169 -15.19 1.29 9.70
C ASN A 169 -15.68 1.09 8.25
N THR A 170 -15.40 2.05 7.36
CA THR A 170 -15.83 2.02 5.94
C THR A 170 -15.20 0.87 5.15
N TRP A 171 -13.93 0.52 5.44
CA TRP A 171 -13.26 -0.66 4.85
C TRP A 171 -14.00 -1.96 5.17
N ARG A 172 -14.65 -2.05 6.34
CA ARG A 172 -15.42 -3.22 6.79
C ARG A 172 -16.87 -3.20 6.30
N ASN A 173 -17.52 -2.03 6.34
CA ASN A 173 -18.97 -1.92 6.19
C ASN A 173 -19.42 -1.61 4.76
N SER A 174 -18.62 -0.88 3.98
CA SER A 174 -19.03 -0.38 2.67
C SER A 174 -18.25 -1.05 1.53
N ILE A 175 -16.94 -1.21 1.69
CA ILE A 175 -16.05 -1.70 0.63
C ILE A 175 -16.33 -3.15 0.20
N PRO A 176 -16.69 -4.11 1.09
CA PRO A 176 -17.07 -5.45 0.66
C PRO A 176 -18.35 -5.47 -0.19
N GLY A 177 -19.25 -4.51 0.01
CA GLY A 177 -20.42 -4.31 -0.84
C GLY A 177 -20.01 -3.99 -2.27
N LEU A 178 -19.13 -2.99 -2.44
CA LEU A 178 -18.58 -2.62 -3.75
C LEU A 178 -17.78 -3.77 -4.41
N ALA A 179 -17.07 -4.56 -3.61
CA ALA A 179 -16.30 -5.71 -4.10
C ALA A 179 -17.18 -6.85 -4.65
N ARG A 180 -18.46 -6.90 -4.30
CA ARG A 180 -19.39 -7.89 -4.89
C ARG A 180 -19.51 -7.68 -6.39
N ASP A 181 -19.65 -6.43 -6.81
CA ASP A 181 -19.94 -6.04 -8.19
C ASP A 181 -18.67 -5.67 -8.97
N SER A 182 -17.55 -5.44 -8.29
CA SER A 182 -16.27 -5.08 -8.88
C SER A 182 -15.22 -6.18 -8.77
N GLU A 183 -14.87 -6.80 -9.91
CA GLU A 183 -13.88 -7.88 -9.95
C GLU A 183 -12.46 -7.39 -9.57
N CYS A 184 -11.97 -6.29 -10.14
CA CYS A 184 -10.66 -5.73 -9.80
C CYS A 184 -10.53 -5.45 -8.30
N LEU A 185 -11.58 -4.92 -7.67
CA LEU A 185 -11.61 -4.61 -6.24
C LEU A 185 -11.58 -5.88 -5.41
N ARG A 186 -12.45 -6.86 -5.70
CA ARG A 186 -12.47 -8.16 -5.02
C ARG A 186 -11.11 -8.85 -5.06
N LEU A 187 -10.49 -8.90 -6.25
CA LEU A 187 -9.17 -9.51 -6.44
C LEU A 187 -8.09 -8.77 -5.65
N SER A 188 -8.11 -7.43 -5.61
CA SER A 188 -7.15 -6.65 -4.83
C SER A 188 -7.29 -6.84 -3.32
N ILE A 189 -8.53 -6.92 -2.80
CA ILE A 189 -8.80 -7.20 -1.38
C ILE A 189 -8.24 -8.57 -0.98
N MET A 190 -8.54 -9.60 -1.78
CA MET A 190 -8.00 -10.94 -1.54
C MET A 190 -6.47 -10.97 -1.66
N GLY A 191 -5.92 -10.21 -2.61
CA GLY A 191 -4.48 -10.07 -2.80
C GLY A 191 -3.80 -9.45 -1.59
N LEU A 192 -4.38 -8.38 -1.04
CA LEU A 192 -3.91 -7.73 0.18
C LEU A 192 -3.98 -8.67 1.38
N ALA A 193 -5.08 -9.39 1.57
CA ALA A 193 -5.24 -10.39 2.63
C ALA A 193 -4.16 -11.48 2.54
N ALA A 194 -3.90 -11.99 1.33
CA ALA A 194 -2.86 -12.99 1.10
C ALA A 194 -1.44 -12.44 1.37
N ALA A 195 -1.16 -11.20 0.97
CA ALA A 195 0.10 -10.52 1.31
C ALA A 195 0.28 -10.41 2.82
N HIS A 196 -0.75 -9.94 3.53
CA HIS A 196 -0.72 -9.78 4.98
C HIS A 196 -0.48 -11.11 5.71
N LEU A 197 -1.21 -12.17 5.34
CA LEU A 197 -1.00 -13.52 5.87
C LEU A 197 0.44 -13.99 5.65
N SER A 198 1.02 -13.72 4.48
CA SER A 198 2.38 -14.17 4.14
C SER A 198 3.48 -13.57 5.03
N VAL A 199 3.22 -12.40 5.63
CA VAL A 199 4.18 -11.68 6.47
C VAL A 199 3.89 -11.79 7.96
N THR A 200 2.66 -12.07 8.38
CA THR A 200 2.27 -12.17 9.81
C THR A 200 2.13 -13.60 10.33
N CYS A 201 1.88 -14.59 9.47
CA CYS A 201 1.83 -15.99 9.89
C CYS A 201 3.25 -16.57 10.02
N ALA A 202 3.86 -16.42 11.20
CA ALA A 202 5.12 -17.06 11.54
C ALA A 202 4.97 -18.60 11.54
N GLY A 203 5.90 -19.31 10.89
CA GLY A 203 5.97 -20.79 10.93
C GLY A 203 5.09 -21.55 9.92
N SER A 204 4.38 -20.86 9.02
CA SER A 204 3.59 -21.54 7.98
C SER A 204 4.46 -21.96 6.79
N ASN A 205 4.51 -23.27 6.50
CA ASN A 205 5.07 -23.83 5.26
C ASN A 205 4.41 -23.26 3.98
N ASN A 206 3.31 -22.50 4.13
CA ASN A 206 2.53 -21.95 3.03
C ASN A 206 2.94 -20.52 2.63
N LYS A 207 4.00 -19.92 3.19
CA LYS A 207 4.43 -18.56 2.83
C LYS A 207 4.67 -18.40 1.32
N ALA A 208 5.36 -19.36 0.69
CA ALA A 208 5.62 -19.34 -0.75
C ALA A 208 4.32 -19.42 -1.58
N VAL A 209 3.35 -20.21 -1.11
CA VAL A 209 2.04 -20.37 -1.74
C VAL A 209 1.22 -19.08 -1.63
N LEU A 210 1.19 -18.44 -0.45
CA LEU A 210 0.50 -17.17 -0.23
C LEU A 210 1.09 -16.03 -1.07
N LEU A 211 2.42 -15.97 -1.18
CA LEU A 211 3.10 -15.01 -2.06
C LEU A 211 2.76 -15.25 -3.54
N HIS A 212 2.72 -16.52 -3.97
CA HIS A 212 2.30 -16.85 -5.33
C HIS A 212 0.84 -16.45 -5.58
N TYR A 213 -0.04 -16.71 -4.63
CA TYR A 213 -1.45 -16.35 -4.71
C TYR A 213 -1.66 -14.83 -4.77
N ASN A 214 -0.99 -14.08 -3.89
CA ASN A 214 -0.97 -12.62 -3.93
C ASN A 214 -0.53 -12.09 -5.30
N ARG A 215 0.57 -12.60 -5.87
CA ARG A 215 1.06 -12.18 -7.19
C ARG A 215 0.04 -12.41 -8.30
N ASN A 216 -0.57 -13.60 -8.34
CA ASN A 216 -1.57 -13.93 -9.35
C ASN A 216 -2.81 -13.02 -9.24
N LEU A 217 -3.28 -12.78 -8.01
CA LEU A 217 -4.42 -11.89 -7.74
C LEU A 217 -4.10 -10.44 -8.07
N ARG A 218 -2.90 -9.96 -7.72
CA ARG A 218 -2.41 -8.62 -8.05
C ARG A 218 -2.38 -8.42 -9.56
N ASP A 219 -1.81 -9.37 -10.30
CA ASP A 219 -1.70 -9.27 -11.76
C ASP A 219 -3.08 -9.34 -12.42
N ALA A 220 -4.01 -10.13 -11.90
CA ALA A 220 -5.40 -10.18 -12.37
C ALA A 220 -6.16 -8.87 -12.07
N SER A 221 -6.02 -8.36 -10.85
CA SER A 221 -6.59 -7.08 -10.42
C SER A 221 -6.09 -5.92 -11.30
N LEU A 222 -4.78 -5.87 -11.59
CA LEU A 222 -4.20 -4.86 -12.47
C LEU A 222 -4.72 -4.92 -13.91
N ARG A 223 -4.92 -6.13 -14.47
CA ARG A 223 -5.50 -6.28 -15.81
C ARG A 223 -6.93 -5.74 -15.88
N ASP A 224 -7.76 -6.11 -14.91
CA ASP A 224 -9.15 -5.68 -14.85
C ASP A 224 -9.27 -4.18 -14.53
N LEU A 225 -8.46 -3.69 -13.59
CA LEU A 225 -8.35 -2.26 -13.27
C LEU A 225 -7.97 -1.43 -14.50
N ASN A 226 -6.99 -1.88 -15.30
CA ASN A 226 -6.60 -1.19 -16.53
C ASN A 226 -7.74 -1.13 -17.55
N HIS A 227 -8.52 -2.21 -17.68
CA HIS A 227 -9.70 -2.21 -18.55
C HIS A 227 -10.76 -1.22 -18.04
N LYS A 228 -11.09 -1.28 -16.75
CA LYS A 228 -12.06 -0.41 -16.10
C LYS A 228 -11.67 1.07 -16.16
N MET A 229 -10.41 1.39 -15.88
CA MET A 229 -9.86 2.73 -16.07
C MET A 229 -10.01 3.16 -17.52
N SER A 230 -9.65 2.33 -18.50
CA SER A 230 -9.78 2.71 -19.92
C SER A 230 -11.22 3.06 -20.31
N LEU A 231 -12.21 2.32 -19.78
CA LEU A 231 -13.63 2.62 -19.98
C LEU A 231 -14.02 3.98 -19.36
N GLU A 232 -13.62 4.22 -18.12
CA GLU A 232 -13.84 5.52 -17.46
C GLU A 232 -13.13 6.67 -18.17
N LEU A 233 -11.95 6.43 -18.74
CA LEU A 233 -11.22 7.45 -19.49
C LEU A 233 -11.96 7.82 -20.79
N THR A 234 -12.72 6.89 -21.37
CA THR A 234 -13.49 7.05 -22.62
C THR A 234 -14.91 7.57 -22.44
N ARG A 235 -15.47 7.57 -21.22
CA ARG A 235 -16.73 8.29 -20.93
C ARG A 235 -16.50 9.79 -21.10
N GLY A 236 -17.10 10.37 -22.15
CA GLY A 236 -17.20 11.82 -22.36
C GLY A 236 -18.21 12.48 -21.40
N ASP A 237 -18.20 13.82 -21.36
CA ASP A 237 -18.82 14.74 -20.38
C ASP A 237 -20.05 14.24 -19.55
N PRO A 238 -20.14 14.65 -18.26
CA PRO A 238 -20.95 14.02 -17.20
C PRO A 238 -22.43 14.42 -17.20
N MET A 239 -23.07 14.60 -18.35
CA MET A 239 -24.41 15.18 -18.40
C MET A 239 -25.58 14.20 -18.23
N ASP A 240 -25.37 12.89 -18.03
CA ASP A 240 -26.51 11.95 -18.00
C ASP A 240 -26.47 10.78 -17.00
N GLU A 241 -25.44 10.61 -16.16
CA GLU A 241 -25.40 9.45 -15.24
C GLU A 241 -24.70 9.77 -13.90
N GLN A 242 -25.35 10.58 -13.06
CA GLN A 242 -24.83 10.93 -11.73
C GLN A 242 -24.80 9.72 -10.76
N ASN A 243 -25.69 8.73 -10.91
CA ASN A 243 -25.82 7.65 -9.93
C ASN A 243 -24.84 6.47 -10.11
N ASN A 244 -24.26 6.28 -11.31
CA ASN A 244 -23.36 5.15 -11.59
C ASN A 244 -21.87 5.55 -11.66
N GLY A 245 -21.59 6.84 -11.87
CA GLY A 245 -20.23 7.37 -11.91
C GLY A 245 -19.50 7.27 -10.56
N ASP A 246 -20.21 7.52 -9.46
CA ASP A 246 -19.60 7.52 -8.11
C ASP A 246 -19.17 6.11 -7.66
N SER A 247 -19.92 5.07 -8.04
CA SER A 247 -19.56 3.67 -7.75
C SER A 247 -18.28 3.28 -8.50
N ASN A 248 -18.17 3.60 -9.80
CA ASN A 248 -17.00 3.28 -10.59
C ASN A 248 -15.74 4.02 -10.09
N VAL A 249 -15.86 5.29 -9.72
CA VAL A 249 -14.78 6.08 -9.12
C VAL A 249 -14.34 5.45 -7.80
N ALA A 250 -15.27 5.11 -6.91
CA ALA A 250 -14.97 4.43 -5.65
C ALA A 250 -14.28 3.07 -5.88
N GLU A 251 -14.77 2.26 -6.82
CA GLU A 251 -14.21 0.94 -7.09
C GLU A 251 -12.78 1.02 -7.65
N ILE A 252 -12.52 1.93 -8.60
CA ILE A 252 -11.17 2.15 -9.15
C ILE A 252 -10.22 2.64 -8.05
N LEU A 253 -10.62 3.67 -7.29
CA LEU A 253 -9.76 4.25 -6.27
C LEU A 253 -9.51 3.28 -5.11
N ALA A 254 -10.53 2.55 -4.65
CA ALA A 254 -10.37 1.50 -3.65
C ALA A 254 -9.43 0.40 -4.14
N THR A 255 -9.53 -0.02 -5.41
CA THR A 255 -8.62 -1.01 -5.99
C THR A 255 -7.17 -0.51 -6.00
N MET A 256 -6.94 0.74 -6.40
CA MET A 256 -5.60 1.34 -6.38
C MET A 256 -5.03 1.42 -4.96
N LEU A 257 -5.84 1.78 -3.97
CA LEU A 257 -5.43 1.82 -2.56
C LEU A 257 -5.12 0.42 -2.02
N MET A 258 -5.95 -0.59 -2.32
CA MET A 258 -5.67 -1.99 -1.93
C MET A 258 -4.33 -2.49 -2.51
N LEU A 259 -4.04 -2.17 -3.77
CA LEU A 259 -2.75 -2.49 -4.40
C LEU A 259 -1.61 -1.71 -3.73
N CYS A 260 -1.82 -0.44 -3.38
CA CYS A 260 -0.85 0.36 -2.66
C CYS A 260 -0.51 -0.25 -1.29
N PHE A 261 -1.53 -0.61 -0.50
CA PHE A 261 -1.35 -1.29 0.79
C PHE A 261 -0.66 -2.64 0.62
N ALA A 262 -0.97 -3.42 -0.42
CA ALA A 262 -0.34 -4.71 -0.64
C ALA A 262 1.18 -4.57 -0.89
N GLU A 263 1.58 -3.54 -1.64
CA GLU A 263 3.00 -3.20 -1.81
C GLU A 263 3.64 -2.68 -0.51
N MET A 264 2.89 -1.98 0.36
CA MET A 264 3.39 -1.56 1.69
C MET A 264 3.66 -2.73 2.64
N LEU A 265 2.95 -3.85 2.49
CA LEU A 265 3.20 -5.08 3.24
C LEU A 265 4.35 -5.92 2.64
N THR A 266 4.78 -5.62 1.41
CA THR A 266 5.79 -6.41 0.72
C THR A 266 7.18 -5.93 1.13
N PRO A 267 8.04 -6.81 1.71
CA PRO A 267 9.39 -6.44 2.09
C PRO A 267 10.17 -5.84 0.92
N GLU A 268 10.85 -4.73 1.17
CA GLU A 268 11.70 -3.99 0.21
C GLU A 268 10.97 -3.38 -1.00
N SER A 269 9.64 -3.52 -1.11
CA SER A 269 8.90 -2.90 -2.21
C SER A 269 8.82 -1.38 -2.05
N THR A 270 9.05 -0.68 -3.16
CA THR A 270 8.79 0.76 -3.30
C THR A 270 7.66 1.06 -4.28
N ASP A 271 7.00 0.02 -4.81
CA ASP A 271 5.98 0.15 -5.87
C ASP A 271 4.68 0.77 -5.35
N TRP A 272 4.49 0.85 -4.02
CA TRP A 272 3.45 1.64 -3.38
C TRP A 272 3.43 3.09 -3.91
N LYS A 273 4.59 3.66 -4.27
CA LYS A 273 4.70 5.00 -4.88
C LYS A 273 4.04 5.11 -6.23
N LEU A 274 4.07 4.04 -7.02
CA LEU A 274 3.43 4.00 -8.32
C LEU A 274 1.91 4.04 -8.15
N HIS A 275 1.39 3.20 -7.27
CA HIS A 275 -0.04 3.15 -6.95
C HIS A 275 -0.54 4.47 -6.36
N LEU A 276 0.21 5.07 -5.44
CA LEU A 276 -0.15 6.35 -4.84
C LEU A 276 -0.16 7.49 -5.86
N ARG A 277 0.80 7.52 -6.78
CA ARG A 277 0.80 8.47 -7.91
C ARG A 277 -0.39 8.24 -8.85
N ALA A 278 -0.80 6.98 -9.06
CA ALA A 278 -1.99 6.66 -9.85
C ALA A 278 -3.27 7.17 -9.15
N CYS A 279 -3.40 6.97 -7.82
CA CYS A 279 -4.48 7.55 -7.03
C CYS A 279 -4.56 9.07 -7.23
N ARG A 280 -3.42 9.77 -7.08
CA ARG A 280 -3.36 11.24 -7.28
C ARG A 280 -3.84 11.67 -8.66
N ALA A 281 -3.26 11.08 -9.71
CA ALA A 281 -3.61 11.42 -11.09
C ALA A 281 -5.09 11.17 -11.39
N PHE A 282 -5.64 10.08 -10.83
CA PHE A 282 -7.06 9.78 -10.93
C PHE A 282 -7.93 10.81 -10.20
N MET A 283 -7.59 11.14 -8.94
CA MET A 283 -8.30 12.16 -8.15
C MET A 283 -8.26 13.55 -8.80
N GLU A 284 -7.13 13.93 -9.41
CA GLU A 284 -6.97 15.20 -10.14
C GLU A 284 -7.90 15.29 -11.34
N ARG A 285 -8.04 14.19 -12.11
CA ARG A 285 -8.95 14.11 -13.24
C ARG A 285 -10.41 14.27 -12.82
N HIS A 286 -10.82 13.63 -11.72
CA HIS A 286 -12.21 13.64 -11.25
C HIS A 286 -12.57 14.90 -10.42
N SER A 287 -11.81 16.00 -10.58
CA SER A 287 -12.02 17.33 -9.98
C SER A 287 -12.10 17.36 -8.45
N ILE A 288 -10.98 17.73 -7.81
CA ILE A 288 -10.83 17.87 -6.35
C ILE A 288 -11.89 18.74 -5.66
N LYS A 289 -12.56 19.64 -6.39
CA LYS A 289 -13.60 20.50 -5.83
C LYS A 289 -14.89 19.72 -5.57
N THR A 290 -15.27 18.82 -6.47
CA THR A 290 -16.51 18.04 -6.40
C THR A 290 -16.50 17.10 -5.20
N TRP A 291 -15.39 16.39 -4.92
CA TRP A 291 -15.36 15.49 -3.75
C TRP A 291 -15.36 16.23 -2.40
N ARG A 292 -14.95 17.50 -2.35
CA ARG A 292 -15.06 18.29 -1.11
C ARG A 292 -16.49 18.65 -0.79
N GLU A 293 -17.31 18.78 -1.84
CA GLU A 293 -18.74 19.04 -1.81
C GLU A 293 -19.57 17.74 -1.62
N GLU A 294 -18.95 16.56 -1.78
CA GLU A 294 -19.59 15.27 -1.51
C GLU A 294 -20.19 15.19 -0.10
N PRO A 295 -21.40 14.59 0.03
CA PRO A 295 -22.03 14.36 1.32
C PRO A 295 -21.08 13.68 2.32
N GLN A 296 -21.23 14.06 3.59
CA GLN A 296 -20.54 13.36 4.67
C GLN A 296 -20.93 11.87 4.67
N GLY A 297 -19.95 10.99 4.86
CA GLY A 297 -20.16 9.54 4.82
C GLY A 297 -20.11 8.89 3.42
N SER A 298 -19.90 9.67 2.35
CA SER A 298 -19.65 9.11 1.01
C SER A 298 -18.39 8.25 0.97
N VAL A 299 -18.48 7.05 0.38
CA VAL A 299 -17.33 6.13 0.22
C VAL A 299 -16.23 6.78 -0.63
N VAL A 300 -16.61 7.56 -1.66
CA VAL A 300 -15.66 8.31 -2.49
C VAL A 300 -14.89 9.31 -1.64
N ARG A 301 -15.59 10.10 -0.81
CA ARG A 301 -14.96 11.07 0.10
C ARG A 301 -13.99 10.40 1.08
N PHE A 302 -14.37 9.24 1.62
CA PHE A 302 -13.51 8.42 2.47
C PHE A 302 -12.23 8.00 1.73
N LEU A 303 -12.35 7.39 0.55
CA LEU A 303 -11.21 6.90 -0.23
C LEU A 303 -10.26 8.04 -0.67
N PHE A 304 -10.81 9.20 -1.02
CA PHE A 304 -10.00 10.39 -1.31
C PHE A 304 -9.19 10.83 -0.08
N LYS A 305 -9.79 10.78 1.11
CA LYS A 305 -9.10 11.11 2.36
C LYS A 305 -7.96 10.12 2.63
N GLU A 306 -8.22 8.83 2.55
CA GLU A 306 -7.22 7.77 2.72
C GLU A 306 -6.00 7.96 1.80
N ALA A 307 -6.24 8.29 0.52
CA ALA A 307 -5.17 8.57 -0.42
C ALA A 307 -4.35 9.81 -0.03
N LEU A 308 -5.00 10.89 0.40
CA LEU A 308 -4.32 12.13 0.85
C LEU A 308 -3.50 11.92 2.13
N ASP A 309 -3.96 11.07 3.04
CA ASP A 309 -3.20 10.75 4.25
C ASP A 309 -1.96 9.96 3.94
N LEU A 310 -2.10 8.94 3.09
CA LEU A 310 -0.96 8.15 2.64
C LEU A 310 0.07 9.01 1.90
N GLU A 311 -0.39 9.98 1.08
CA GLU A 311 0.47 10.98 0.49
C GLU A 311 1.17 11.87 1.51
N THR A 312 0.49 12.27 2.58
CA THR A 312 1.08 13.10 3.63
C THR A 312 2.24 12.37 4.30
N TYR A 313 2.04 11.12 4.71
CA TYR A 313 3.11 10.29 5.27
C TYR A 313 4.26 10.07 4.28
N ALA A 314 3.96 9.87 3.00
CA ALA A 314 4.98 9.75 1.95
C ALA A 314 5.77 11.05 1.72
N ASN A 315 5.12 12.20 1.87
CA ASN A 315 5.72 13.51 1.60
C ASN A 315 6.69 13.95 2.70
N ILE A 316 6.50 13.51 3.95
CA ILE A 316 7.41 13.80 5.07
C ILE A 316 8.87 13.42 4.73
N SER A 317 9.05 12.26 4.10
CA SER A 317 10.34 11.68 3.70
C SER A 317 10.74 11.92 2.24
N THR A 318 9.88 12.57 1.44
CA THR A 318 10.15 12.84 0.01
C THR A 318 10.60 14.28 -0.21
N PHE A 319 11.79 14.46 -0.76
CA PHE A 319 12.45 15.77 -0.93
C PHE A 319 12.65 16.20 -2.39
N THR A 320 12.22 15.37 -3.35
CA THR A 320 12.41 15.61 -4.79
C THR A 320 11.80 16.93 -5.23
N ARG A 321 12.54 17.69 -6.06
CA ARG A 321 12.16 19.02 -6.60
C ARG A 321 10.97 19.05 -7.57
N THR A 322 10.22 17.96 -7.73
CA THR A 322 9.01 18.01 -8.56
C THR A 322 7.97 18.89 -7.90
N PRO A 323 7.34 19.82 -8.63
CA PRO A 323 6.25 20.63 -8.11
C PRO A 323 5.04 19.70 -7.88
N ASN A 324 5.00 19.05 -6.73
CA ASN A 324 3.75 18.52 -6.23
C ASN A 324 2.88 19.74 -5.98
N LEU A 325 1.93 20.02 -6.89
CA LEU A 325 0.80 20.88 -6.58
C LEU A 325 0.06 20.19 -5.43
N ALA A 326 0.48 20.48 -4.21
CA ALA A 326 -0.14 19.93 -3.02
C ALA A 326 -1.63 20.29 -3.08
N LEU A 327 -2.47 19.25 -3.14
CA LEU A 327 -3.90 19.39 -2.99
C LEU A 327 -4.14 19.93 -1.59
N LYS A 328 -4.38 21.24 -1.48
CA LYS A 328 -4.61 21.89 -0.18
C LYS A 328 -5.72 21.14 0.56
N PRO A 329 -5.51 20.62 1.78
CA PRO A 329 -6.60 20.04 2.57
C PRO A 329 -7.75 21.03 2.72
N SER A 330 -9.00 20.54 2.76
CA SER A 330 -10.17 21.41 2.84
C SER A 330 -10.20 22.01 4.23
N ARG A 331 -10.27 23.35 4.34
CA ARG A 331 -10.33 24.02 5.64
C ARG A 331 -11.64 23.76 6.40
N ASN A 332 -12.71 23.33 5.72
CA ASN A 332 -14.06 23.28 6.30
C ASN A 332 -14.73 21.89 6.14
N SER A 333 -14.59 20.99 7.13
CA SER A 333 -15.53 19.87 7.30
C SER A 333 -15.60 19.46 8.76
N THR A 334 -16.64 19.89 9.45
CA THR A 334 -16.70 19.95 10.91
C THR A 334 -17.03 18.64 11.63
N PHE A 335 -17.38 17.54 10.96
CA PHE A 335 -17.64 16.27 11.67
C PHE A 335 -17.21 15.03 10.84
N ASP A 336 -15.99 14.57 11.13
CA ASP A 336 -15.51 13.17 11.34
C ASP A 336 -13.96 13.19 11.59
N ARG A 337 -13.47 14.31 12.14
CA ARG A 337 -12.09 14.82 11.99
C ARG A 337 -11.10 14.35 13.05
N HIS A 338 -11.49 13.47 13.95
CA HIS A 338 -10.86 13.47 15.27
C HIS A 338 -9.44 12.90 15.29
N PHE A 339 -9.11 11.97 14.39
CA PHE A 339 -7.75 11.40 14.28
C PHE A 339 -6.96 11.93 13.08
N TRP A 340 -7.66 12.34 12.02
CA TRP A 340 -7.08 12.98 10.84
C TRP A 340 -6.41 14.32 11.11
N ILE A 341 -6.73 14.95 12.24
CA ILE A 341 -6.23 16.27 12.60
C ILE A 341 -4.70 16.31 12.72
N PHE A 342 -4.07 15.21 13.16
CA PHE A 342 -2.61 15.13 13.18
C PHE A 342 -2.07 15.08 11.75
N THR A 343 -2.62 14.25 10.87
CA THR A 343 -2.16 14.16 9.48
C THR A 343 -2.29 15.49 8.74
N ASP A 344 -3.41 16.22 8.91
CA ASP A 344 -3.58 17.55 8.32
C ASP A 344 -2.50 18.54 8.81
N LEU A 345 -2.17 18.51 10.12
CA LEU A 345 -1.11 19.35 10.68
C LEU A 345 0.28 18.94 10.20
N LEU A 346 0.57 17.64 10.10
CA LEU A 346 1.84 17.14 9.55
C LEU A 346 2.01 17.58 8.10
N HIS A 347 0.93 17.56 7.32
CA HIS A 347 0.91 18.11 5.96
C HIS A 347 1.25 19.61 5.97
N GLU A 348 0.59 20.42 6.81
CA GLU A 348 0.86 21.86 6.92
C GLU A 348 2.31 22.15 7.31
N ILE A 349 2.86 21.43 8.30
CA ILE A 349 4.26 21.56 8.74
C ILE A 349 5.20 21.19 7.60
N THR A 350 4.95 20.07 6.91
CA THR A 350 5.77 19.62 5.78
C THR A 350 5.77 20.66 4.67
N MET A 351 4.60 21.18 4.27
CA MET A 351 4.49 22.18 3.22
C MET A 351 5.19 23.48 3.57
N GLU A 352 5.10 23.90 4.83
CA GLU A 352 5.78 25.10 5.30
C GLU A 352 7.29 24.93 5.32
N GLU A 353 7.80 23.76 5.75
CA GLU A 353 9.23 23.44 5.63
C GLU A 353 9.69 23.53 4.16
N ARG A 354 8.93 22.95 3.22
CA ARG A 354 9.29 22.96 1.80
C ARG A 354 9.32 24.39 1.26
N ARG A 355 8.40 25.24 1.72
CA ARG A 355 8.34 26.67 1.38
C ARG A 355 9.56 27.43 1.91
N LEU A 356 9.91 27.24 3.19
CA LEU A 356 11.07 27.87 3.82
C LEU A 356 12.37 27.44 3.16
N TYR A 357 12.54 26.14 2.88
CA TYR A 357 13.70 25.63 2.16
C TYR A 357 13.85 26.28 0.78
N ASN A 358 12.76 26.42 0.01
CA ASN A 358 12.82 27.08 -1.30
C ASN A 358 13.22 28.56 -1.20
N LEU A 359 12.70 29.30 -0.21
CA LEU A 359 13.11 30.69 0.03
C LEU A 359 14.60 30.80 0.35
N GLU A 360 15.11 29.90 1.18
CA GLU A 360 16.53 29.83 1.54
C GLU A 360 17.42 29.53 0.32
N GLN A 361 16.99 28.59 -0.54
CA GLN A 361 17.69 28.30 -1.80
C GLN A 361 17.68 29.47 -2.79
N GLU A 362 16.64 30.30 -2.76
CA GLU A 362 16.56 31.53 -3.55
C GLU A 362 17.35 32.71 -2.92
N GLY A 363 18.01 32.50 -1.78
CA GLY A 363 18.75 33.54 -1.06
C GLY A 363 17.86 34.63 -0.45
N ARG A 364 16.56 34.35 -0.28
CA ARG A 364 15.62 35.30 0.32
C ARG A 364 15.68 35.26 1.83
N GLN A 365 15.38 36.39 2.46
CA GLN A 365 15.25 36.46 3.91
C GLN A 365 14.10 35.57 4.38
N LEU A 366 14.39 34.71 5.34
CA LEU A 366 13.39 33.85 5.97
C LEU A 366 12.50 34.68 6.90
N PRO A 367 11.18 34.43 6.91
CA PRO A 367 10.30 35.06 7.88
C PRO A 367 10.62 34.58 9.29
N ASP A 368 10.40 35.45 10.27
CA ASP A 368 10.42 35.03 11.67
C ASP A 368 9.21 34.12 11.93
N MET A 369 9.48 32.93 12.47
CA MET A 369 8.47 31.89 12.64
C MET A 369 8.00 31.84 14.09
N ASP A 370 6.75 32.23 14.32
CA ASP A 370 6.11 32.05 15.62
C ASP A 370 5.73 30.57 15.84
N ILE A 371 6.60 29.85 16.54
CA ILE A 371 6.39 28.45 16.93
C ILE A 371 5.21 28.29 17.90
N GLY A 372 4.82 29.34 18.62
CA GLY A 372 3.66 29.34 19.50
C GLY A 372 2.36 29.02 18.77
N ILE A 373 2.20 29.50 17.53
CA ILE A 373 1.02 29.21 16.69
C ILE A 373 0.94 27.71 16.37
N TRP A 374 2.06 27.09 16.02
CA TRP A 374 2.12 25.66 15.69
C TRP A 374 1.92 24.78 16.91
N LYS A 375 2.50 25.17 18.05
CA LYS A 375 2.26 24.52 19.33
C LYS A 375 0.78 24.57 19.72
N ALA A 376 0.12 25.72 19.60
CA ALA A 376 -1.30 25.86 19.88
C ALA A 376 -2.17 24.99 18.95
N LYS A 377 -1.81 24.88 17.67
CA LYS A 377 -2.47 23.94 16.73
C LYS A 377 -2.34 22.49 17.18
N LEU A 378 -1.14 22.07 17.60
CA LEU A 378 -0.89 20.71 18.08
C LEU A 378 -1.61 20.42 19.42
N GLU A 379 -1.68 21.39 20.33
CA GLU A 379 -2.44 21.29 21.58
C GLU A 379 -3.96 21.15 21.33
N LEU A 380 -4.48 21.90 20.36
CA LEU A 380 -5.86 21.77 19.92
C LEU A 380 -6.12 20.38 19.31
N ALA A 381 -5.24 19.91 18.43
CA ALA A 381 -5.32 18.57 17.85
C ALA A 381 -5.31 17.47 18.90
N HIS A 382 -4.42 17.58 19.88
CA HIS A 382 -4.33 16.67 21.01
C HIS A 382 -5.64 16.65 21.83
N SER A 383 -6.18 17.83 22.14
CA SER A 383 -7.42 17.97 22.90
C SER A 383 -8.61 17.36 22.16
N MET A 384 -8.72 17.62 20.85
CA MET A 384 -9.77 17.07 20.01
C MET A 384 -9.68 15.54 19.89
N ALA A 385 -8.49 15.00 19.61
CA ALA A 385 -8.29 13.55 19.49
C ALA A 385 -8.60 12.84 20.82
N SER A 386 -8.18 13.42 21.95
CA SER A 386 -8.42 12.85 23.29
C SER A 386 -9.90 12.85 23.67
N ALA A 387 -10.64 13.91 23.32
CA ALA A 387 -12.08 14.01 23.61
C ALA A 387 -12.90 12.91 22.92
N CYS A 388 -12.44 12.41 21.78
CA CYS A 388 -13.19 11.47 20.94
C CYS A 388 -12.99 10.01 21.31
N ILE A 389 -11.99 9.71 22.12
CA ILE A 389 -11.79 8.36 22.67
C ILE A 389 -13.05 7.87 23.39
N GLY A 390 -13.64 8.74 24.22
CA GLY A 390 -14.79 8.40 25.06
C GLY A 390 -16.04 8.00 24.28
N SER A 391 -16.19 8.50 23.05
CA SER A 391 -17.33 8.21 22.18
C SER A 391 -17.11 7.01 21.25
N VAL A 392 -15.87 6.65 20.95
CA VAL A 392 -15.54 5.61 19.95
C VAL A 392 -15.17 4.27 20.60
N LEU A 393 -14.42 4.30 21.71
CA LEU A 393 -14.01 3.07 22.41
C LEU A 393 -15.04 2.65 23.46
N ASP A 394 -15.28 1.33 23.54
CA ASP A 394 -16.00 0.67 24.62
C ASP A 394 -15.46 1.15 26.00
N PRO A 395 -16.28 1.18 27.08
CA PRO A 395 -15.83 1.49 28.44
C PRO A 395 -14.62 0.69 28.98
N ASP A 396 -14.08 -0.29 28.26
CA ASP A 396 -12.80 -0.92 28.64
C ASP A 396 -11.69 0.12 28.85
N TYR A 397 -11.37 0.32 30.12
CA TYR A 397 -10.41 1.29 30.61
C TYR A 397 -9.01 1.06 30.01
N ARG A 398 -8.62 -0.19 29.71
CA ARG A 398 -7.27 -0.49 29.20
C ARG A 398 -7.07 0.04 27.79
N ASN A 399 -8.01 -0.22 26.88
CA ASN A 399 -7.93 0.25 25.50
C ASN A 399 -7.94 1.78 25.44
N ARG A 400 -8.79 2.43 26.25
CA ARG A 400 -8.82 3.89 26.37
C ARG A 400 -7.51 4.46 26.85
N ARG A 401 -6.89 3.84 27.86
CA ARG A 401 -5.59 4.29 28.39
C ARG A 401 -4.48 4.12 27.35
N SER A 402 -4.34 2.93 26.76
CA SER A 402 -3.31 2.64 25.77
C SER A 402 -3.42 3.55 24.55
N PHE A 403 -4.63 3.81 24.07
CA PHE A 403 -4.81 4.72 22.94
C PHE A 403 -4.54 6.19 23.30
N ASN A 404 -4.83 6.62 24.54
CA ASN A 404 -4.40 7.94 25.01
C ASN A 404 -2.87 8.10 25.03
N GLU A 405 -2.12 7.05 25.37
CA GLU A 405 -0.65 7.04 25.31
C GLU A 405 -0.18 7.21 23.84
N VAL A 406 -0.84 6.55 22.89
CA VAL A 406 -0.59 6.74 21.44
C VAL A 406 -0.87 8.18 21.00
N ILE A 407 -1.98 8.79 21.41
CA ILE A 407 -2.31 10.18 21.07
C ILE A 407 -1.25 11.14 21.63
N ARG A 408 -0.79 10.93 22.87
CA ARG A 408 0.27 11.76 23.47
C ARG A 408 1.61 11.57 22.75
N ALA A 409 1.95 10.34 22.36
CA ALA A 409 3.13 10.08 21.55
C ALA A 409 3.09 10.86 20.22
N HIS A 410 1.93 10.90 19.53
CA HIS A 410 1.78 11.70 18.31
C HIS A 410 1.86 13.21 18.55
N TYR A 411 1.31 13.70 19.66
CA TYR A 411 1.42 15.10 20.04
C TYR A 411 2.88 15.51 20.23
N TYR A 412 3.66 14.77 21.02
CA TYR A 412 5.08 15.07 21.22
C TYR A 412 5.91 14.85 19.95
N ALA A 413 5.62 13.83 19.16
CA ALA A 413 6.26 13.61 17.86
C ALA A 413 5.99 14.78 16.90
N GLY A 414 4.76 15.30 16.88
CA GLY A 414 4.38 16.48 16.12
C GLY A 414 5.13 17.74 16.57
N LEU A 415 5.31 17.93 17.88
CA LEU A 415 6.13 19.03 18.41
C LEU A 415 7.60 18.92 18.02
N VAL A 416 8.19 17.73 18.15
CA VAL A 416 9.57 17.45 17.72
C VAL A 416 9.72 17.71 16.21
N TYR A 417 8.80 17.18 15.39
CA TYR A 417 8.84 17.37 13.95
C TYR A 417 8.68 18.84 13.56
N CYS A 418 7.72 19.55 14.15
CA CYS A 418 7.52 20.98 13.95
C CYS A 418 8.79 21.77 14.23
N HIS A 419 9.47 21.44 15.33
CA HIS A 419 10.69 22.11 15.71
C HIS A 419 11.83 21.81 14.71
N GLN A 420 12.05 20.55 14.36
CA GLN A 420 13.06 20.16 13.37
C GLN A 420 12.81 20.78 11.99
N ALA A 421 11.55 20.93 11.60
CA ALA A 421 11.15 21.46 10.31
C ALA A 421 11.27 23.00 10.23
N LEU A 422 10.84 23.71 11.28
CA LEU A 422 10.57 25.15 11.22
C LEU A 422 11.54 26.01 12.04
N VAL A 423 12.21 25.46 13.07
CA VAL A 423 13.12 26.22 13.95
C VAL A 423 14.56 26.16 13.44
N ARG A 424 15.24 27.32 13.43
CA ARG A 424 16.65 27.45 13.04
C ARG A 424 17.57 27.98 14.14
N SER A 425 17.02 28.44 15.28
CA SER A 425 17.81 28.96 16.42
C SER A 425 18.24 27.86 17.39
N ALA A 426 19.48 27.95 17.87
CA ALA A 426 20.07 27.08 18.88
C ALA A 426 19.51 27.29 20.30
N ASP A 427 18.81 28.41 20.56
CA ASP A 427 18.27 28.78 21.89
C ASP A 427 17.14 27.86 22.39
N SER A 428 16.81 26.84 21.61
CA SER A 428 15.66 25.96 21.78
C SER A 428 16.02 24.51 22.15
N ALA A 429 17.32 24.20 22.28
CA ALA A 429 17.81 22.85 22.52
C ALA A 429 17.29 22.22 23.83
N GLU A 430 17.16 23.00 24.91
CA GLU A 430 16.64 22.52 26.20
C GLU A 430 15.16 22.13 26.12
N SER A 431 14.36 22.93 25.40
CA SER A 431 12.95 22.63 25.10
C SER A 431 12.81 21.35 24.27
N MET A 432 13.69 21.16 23.28
CA MET A 432 13.72 19.97 22.45
C MET A 432 14.03 18.70 23.25
N ALA A 433 15.03 18.71 24.13
CA ALA A 433 15.36 17.57 24.97
C ALA A 433 14.17 17.14 25.85
N ALA A 434 13.47 18.09 26.47
CA ALA A 434 12.29 17.81 27.27
C ALA A 434 11.14 17.18 26.46
N MET A 435 10.88 17.68 25.23
CA MET A 435 9.87 17.10 24.34
C MET A 435 10.23 15.67 23.90
N VAL A 436 11.51 15.41 23.61
CA VAL A 436 12.00 14.08 23.25
C VAL A 436 11.86 13.10 24.42
N ASP A 437 12.18 13.54 25.63
CA ASP A 437 12.05 12.69 26.83
C ASP A 437 10.58 12.30 27.09
N GLN A 438 9.65 13.24 26.91
CA GLN A 438 8.21 12.96 26.99
C GLN A 438 7.75 12.02 25.87
N LEU A 439 8.23 12.21 24.65
CA LEU A 439 7.95 11.31 23.53
C LEU A 439 8.38 9.87 23.85
N PHE A 440 9.59 9.67 24.37
CA PHE A 440 10.06 8.36 24.81
C PHE A 440 9.20 7.77 25.93
N HIS A 441 8.80 8.59 26.91
CA HIS A 441 7.95 8.16 28.00
C HIS A 441 6.62 7.60 27.49
N GLU A 442 5.95 8.30 26.57
CA GLU A 442 4.66 7.87 26.02
C GLU A 442 4.77 6.65 25.10
N ILE A 443 5.82 6.57 24.27
CA ILE A 443 6.09 5.38 23.44
C ILE A 443 6.31 4.15 24.32
N LEU A 444 7.11 4.27 25.38
CA LEU A 444 7.35 3.18 26.30
C LEU A 444 6.09 2.83 27.09
N ALA A 445 5.29 3.80 27.52
CA ALA A 445 4.01 3.54 28.16
C ALA A 445 3.08 2.72 27.25
N ALA A 446 2.90 3.17 25.99
CA ALA A 446 2.07 2.50 24.98
C ALA A 446 2.54 1.07 24.63
N THR A 447 3.81 0.76 24.85
CA THR A 447 4.40 -0.56 24.55
C THR A 447 4.63 -1.45 25.77
N SER A 448 4.54 -0.89 26.99
CA SER A 448 4.82 -1.56 28.26
C SER A 448 3.63 -2.36 28.83
N ALA A 449 2.40 -2.06 28.40
CA ALA A 449 1.24 -2.84 28.80
C ALA A 449 1.34 -4.25 28.18
N VAL A 450 1.34 -5.30 29.03
CA VAL A 450 0.88 -6.72 28.90
C VAL A 450 0.73 -7.28 27.47
N PRO A 451 0.97 -8.59 27.16
CA PRO A 451 1.07 -9.12 25.78
C PRO A 451 -0.08 -8.84 24.79
N THR A 452 -1.20 -8.26 25.25
CA THR A 452 -2.35 -7.77 24.51
C THR A 452 -2.23 -6.34 23.96
N CYS A 453 -1.22 -5.53 24.29
CA CYS A 453 -1.08 -4.15 23.79
C CYS A 453 -0.51 -4.09 22.35
N THR A 454 -1.06 -4.91 21.46
CA THR A 454 -0.77 -4.89 20.02
C THR A 454 -1.81 -4.12 19.22
N ILE A 455 -2.92 -3.71 19.86
CA ILE A 455 -4.12 -3.19 19.18
C ILE A 455 -3.83 -1.89 18.40
N PHE A 456 -2.93 -1.04 18.93
CA PHE A 456 -2.60 0.27 18.35
C PHE A 456 -1.12 0.38 17.95
N CYS A 457 -0.42 -0.75 17.86
CA CYS A 457 1.02 -0.69 17.62
C CYS A 457 1.37 -0.17 16.22
N HIS A 458 0.48 -0.33 15.24
CA HIS A 458 0.64 0.24 13.90
C HIS A 458 0.70 1.77 13.92
N ASP A 459 0.04 2.43 14.87
CA ASP A 459 0.08 3.89 14.98
C ASP A 459 1.42 4.42 15.53
N LEU A 460 2.31 3.57 16.04
CA LEU A 460 3.54 4.04 16.70
C LEU A 460 4.70 4.33 15.75
N PHE A 461 4.60 4.03 14.46
CA PHE A 461 5.73 4.18 13.53
C PHE A 461 6.20 5.63 13.37
N PHE A 462 5.27 6.59 13.23
CA PHE A 462 5.62 8.01 13.15
C PHE A 462 6.28 8.52 14.46
N PRO A 463 5.70 8.32 15.65
CA PRO A 463 6.36 8.64 16.91
C PRO A 463 7.74 8.00 17.08
N LEU A 464 7.87 6.70 16.76
CA LEU A 464 9.14 5.98 16.82
C LEU A 464 10.19 6.55 15.86
N PHE A 465 9.79 6.90 14.64
CA PHE A 465 10.67 7.53 13.67
C PHE A 465 11.24 8.83 14.24
N LEU A 466 10.37 9.73 14.73
CA LEU A 466 10.81 11.04 15.25
C LEU A 466 11.67 10.89 16.50
N ALA A 467 11.31 10.01 17.43
CA ALA A 467 12.15 9.68 18.57
C ALA A 467 13.55 9.18 18.11
N GLY A 468 13.58 8.33 17.09
CA GLY A 468 14.81 7.82 16.47
C GLY A 468 15.69 8.90 15.87
N THR A 469 15.12 9.96 15.29
CA THR A 469 15.90 11.07 14.72
C THR A 469 16.71 11.82 15.78
N GLU A 470 16.33 11.74 17.06
CA GLU A 470 17.03 12.38 18.18
C GLU A 470 17.94 11.40 18.95
N CYS A 471 18.21 10.21 18.41
CA CYS A 471 19.02 9.18 19.06
C CYS A 471 20.48 9.13 18.63
N ARG A 472 20.95 10.02 17.75
CA ARG A 472 22.28 9.90 17.12
C ARG A 472 23.42 9.76 18.14
N ALA A 473 23.39 10.54 19.21
CA ALA A 473 24.40 10.51 20.28
C ALA A 473 24.08 9.51 21.42
N ASN A 474 23.02 8.69 21.31
CA ASN A 474 22.56 7.81 22.39
C ASN A 474 22.34 6.36 21.91
N PRO A 475 23.39 5.50 21.97
CA PRO A 475 23.30 4.10 21.54
C PRO A 475 22.27 3.25 22.30
N HIS A 476 21.89 3.65 23.52
CA HIS A 476 20.84 2.96 24.27
C HIS A 476 19.46 3.25 23.66
N ARG A 477 19.14 4.52 23.38
CA ARG A 477 17.88 4.89 22.72
C ARG A 477 17.79 4.34 21.29
N GLN A 478 18.91 4.27 20.55
CA GLN A 478 18.95 3.60 19.24
C GLN A 478 18.49 2.13 19.32
N ARG A 479 18.99 1.37 20.30
CA ARG A 479 18.58 -0.03 20.50
C ARG A 479 17.10 -0.16 20.86
N ILE A 480 16.57 0.74 21.69
CA ILE A 480 15.14 0.77 22.03
C ILE A 480 14.30 1.02 20.78
N VAL A 481 14.60 2.08 20.03
CA VAL A 481 13.85 2.45 18.80
C VAL A 481 13.92 1.31 17.78
N GLN A 482 15.11 0.74 17.56
CA GLN A 482 15.27 -0.39 16.65
C GLN A 482 14.42 -1.59 17.08
N GLY A 483 14.52 -2.02 18.35
CA GLY A 483 13.78 -3.19 18.84
C GLY A 483 12.26 -2.98 18.77
N LEU A 484 11.78 -1.77 19.04
CA LEU A 484 10.36 -1.42 18.90
C LEU A 484 9.92 -1.41 17.43
N PHE A 485 10.69 -0.82 16.51
CA PHE A 485 10.40 -0.87 15.07
C PHE A 485 10.29 -2.32 14.57
N GLU A 486 11.30 -3.14 14.85
CA GLU A 486 11.36 -4.55 14.40
C GLU A 486 10.19 -5.36 14.97
N THR A 487 9.88 -5.17 16.25
CA THR A 487 8.73 -5.81 16.91
C THR A 487 7.41 -5.37 16.29
N THR A 488 7.22 -4.07 16.04
CA THR A 488 5.99 -3.55 15.45
C THR A 488 5.82 -4.03 14.00
N VAL A 489 6.86 -3.95 13.15
CA VAL A 489 6.81 -4.48 11.77
C VAL A 489 6.49 -5.97 11.76
N SER A 490 7.11 -6.75 12.65
CA SER A 490 6.84 -8.19 12.72
C SER A 490 5.40 -8.51 13.13
N LYS A 491 4.76 -7.66 13.94
CA LYS A 491 3.39 -7.86 14.42
C LYS A 491 2.34 -7.40 13.41
N THR A 492 2.56 -6.26 12.76
CA THR A 492 1.58 -5.62 11.87
C THR A 492 1.77 -6.00 10.40
N GLY A 493 2.95 -6.49 10.03
CA GLY A 493 3.30 -6.75 8.64
C GLY A 493 3.53 -5.50 7.79
N LEU A 494 3.51 -4.29 8.37
CA LEU A 494 3.71 -3.01 7.66
C LEU A 494 5.19 -2.78 7.33
N TRP A 495 5.72 -3.53 6.36
CA TRP A 495 7.13 -3.53 5.99
C TRP A 495 7.63 -2.24 5.36
N CYS A 496 6.75 -1.38 4.82
CA CYS A 496 7.12 -0.05 4.31
C CYS A 496 7.90 0.78 5.34
N ASN A 497 7.58 0.61 6.63
CA ASN A 497 8.21 1.30 7.76
C ASN A 497 9.67 0.87 8.00
N ASN A 498 10.10 -0.30 7.50
CA ASN A 498 11.49 -0.76 7.60
C ASN A 498 12.44 0.16 6.81
N GLY A 499 11.96 0.82 5.75
CA GLY A 499 12.73 1.85 5.05
C GLY A 499 13.11 3.02 5.96
N GLY A 500 12.20 3.40 6.88
CA GLY A 500 12.43 4.40 7.92
C GLY A 500 13.53 4.00 8.89
N LEU A 501 13.47 2.75 9.38
CA LEU A 501 14.51 2.20 10.25
C LEU A 501 15.88 2.12 9.54
N ALA A 502 15.88 1.71 8.26
CA ALA A 502 17.10 1.68 7.45
C ALA A 502 17.70 3.09 7.26
N PHE A 503 16.84 4.11 7.08
CA PHE A 503 17.27 5.51 7.07
C PHE A 503 17.87 5.93 8.42
N LEU A 504 17.19 5.64 9.53
CA LEU A 504 17.67 5.96 10.88
C LEU A 504 19.05 5.35 11.15
N ARG A 505 19.27 4.08 10.79
CA ARG A 505 20.59 3.42 10.92
C ARG A 505 21.69 4.15 10.15
N LYS A 506 21.40 4.59 8.92
CA LYS A 506 22.35 5.40 8.12
C LYS A 506 22.62 6.75 8.78
N PHE A 507 21.58 7.39 9.32
CA PHE A 507 21.70 8.68 10.00
C PHE A 507 22.43 8.58 11.36
N TRP A 508 22.25 7.48 12.09
CA TRP A 508 22.99 7.22 13.33
C TRP A 508 24.48 7.01 13.08
N ALA A 509 24.82 6.36 11.96
CA ALA A 509 26.20 6.09 11.57
C ALA A 509 26.95 7.32 11.02
N SER A 510 26.26 8.43 10.72
CA SER A 510 26.90 9.65 10.22
C SER A 510 27.36 10.56 11.36
N GLU A 511 28.52 10.26 11.95
CA GLU A 511 29.08 11.01 13.08
C GLU A 511 29.45 12.46 12.69
N ASP A 512 30.01 12.65 11.49
CA ASP A 512 30.51 13.95 11.00
C ASP A 512 29.42 14.91 10.50
N PHE A 513 28.16 14.46 10.41
CA PHE A 513 27.10 15.26 9.82
C PHE A 513 26.57 16.33 10.80
N SER A 514 26.69 17.60 10.43
CA SER A 514 26.09 18.72 11.17
C SER A 514 24.69 19.05 10.63
N GLY A 515 23.66 18.81 11.44
CA GLY A 515 22.28 19.11 11.09
C GLY A 515 21.30 18.06 11.59
N ASN A 516 20.01 18.32 11.41
CA ASN A 516 18.93 17.37 11.68
C ASN A 516 18.72 16.40 10.51
N TRP A 517 17.82 15.44 10.70
CA TRP A 517 17.54 14.39 9.73
C TRP A 517 16.98 14.90 8.38
N ILE A 518 16.28 16.03 8.35
CA ILE A 518 15.73 16.63 7.12
C ILE A 518 16.88 17.08 6.22
N HIS A 519 17.87 17.77 6.80
CA HIS A 519 19.07 18.18 6.06
C HIS A 519 19.84 16.97 5.54
N PHE A 520 19.99 15.93 6.37
CA PHE A 520 20.67 14.69 5.99
C PHE A 520 19.95 13.99 4.82
N ALA A 521 18.63 13.89 4.89
CA ALA A 521 17.82 13.26 3.85
C ALA A 521 17.92 13.98 2.50
N ARG A 522 17.99 15.32 2.51
CA ARG A 522 18.22 16.12 1.29
C ARG A 522 19.63 15.93 0.73
N GLU A 523 20.66 15.96 1.58
CA GLU A 523 22.05 15.81 1.11
C GLU A 523 22.31 14.41 0.52
N LYS A 524 21.69 13.38 1.11
CA LYS A 524 21.89 11.99 0.72
C LYS A 524 20.76 11.42 -0.13
N GLU A 525 19.94 12.27 -0.76
CA GLU A 525 18.73 11.84 -1.50
C GLU A 525 19.02 10.76 -2.55
N SER A 526 20.13 10.87 -3.29
CA SER A 526 20.54 9.88 -4.29
C SER A 526 20.95 8.51 -3.73
N HIS A 527 21.24 8.44 -2.43
CA HIS A 527 21.74 7.24 -1.72
C HIS A 527 20.71 6.67 -0.72
N ILE A 528 19.59 7.35 -0.55
CA ILE A 528 18.49 6.93 0.31
C ILE A 528 17.37 6.43 -0.59
N SER A 529 17.10 5.12 -0.51
CA SER A 529 15.86 4.59 -1.07
C SER A 529 14.71 5.31 -0.39
N PRO A 530 13.71 5.77 -1.13
CA PRO A 530 12.60 6.43 -0.49
C PRO A 530 11.87 5.47 0.44
N PHE A 531 11.36 6.02 1.53
CA PHE A 531 10.66 5.26 2.56
C PHE A 531 9.34 5.95 2.92
N LEU A 532 8.45 5.18 3.52
CA LEU A 532 7.17 5.66 4.03
C LEU A 532 7.15 5.36 5.53
N ILE A 533 6.71 6.32 6.33
CA ILE A 533 6.42 6.11 7.74
C ILE A 533 4.90 6.16 7.89
N PHE A 534 4.26 4.99 7.75
CA PHE A 534 2.81 4.84 7.77
C PHE A 534 2.33 4.52 9.18
#